data_AF-X1HJL0-F1
#
_entry.id   AF-X1HJL0-F1
#
_cell.length_a   1.000
_cell.length_b   1.000
_cell.length_c   1.000
_cell.angle_alpha   90.00
_cell.angle_beta   90.00
_cell.angle_gamma   90.00
#
_symmetry.space_group_name_H-M   'P 1'
#
loop_
_entity.id
_entity.type
_entity.pdbx_description
1 polymer ?
#
loop_
_entity_poly.entity_id
_entity_poly.type
_entity_poly.pdbx_seq_one_letter_code
_entity_poly.pdbx_strand_id
1 'polypeptide(L)'
;MVKNAIVFDYKRKGKSFSWAKLYYGLDMQLPIYMLAVGSASRGQRTEDRGQRTEDALCSILNAQVAGAFYMPVEVAPTRATLDELSEKTESFDYKAKGIFNGEFARELDKIALKDSKFYNFYVTKDGEPYGSYGNRGVLKPADFEKVLKFTERKIVQLAEEILSGRIDVKPYRLSGKSPCSYCKYKSVCRFDWQINDYNPLESFGKIRVLEE
;
A
#
# COMPACT_ATOMS: atom_id res chain seq x y z
N MET A 1 -5.15 11.20 -25.04
CA MET A 1 -6.07 10.61 -24.04
C MET A 1 -5.21 10.04 -22.92
N VAL A 2 -5.35 10.56 -21.71
CA VAL A 2 -4.63 10.05 -20.52
C VAL A 2 -5.28 8.75 -20.09
N LYS A 3 -4.48 7.70 -19.87
CA LYS A 3 -4.97 6.40 -19.38
C LYS A 3 -4.93 6.37 -17.85
N ASN A 4 -5.71 5.51 -17.22
CA ASN A 4 -5.61 5.26 -15.78
C ASN A 4 -4.87 3.93 -15.56
N ALA A 5 -3.90 3.91 -14.65
CA ALA A 5 -3.11 2.73 -14.32
C ALA A 5 -3.35 2.25 -12.89
N ILE A 6 -3.50 0.95 -12.71
CA ILE A 6 -3.62 0.29 -11.40
C ILE A 6 -2.55 -0.79 -11.31
N VAL A 7 -1.94 -0.93 -10.15
CA VAL A 7 -0.97 -2.00 -9.88
C VAL A 7 -1.60 -3.08 -9.02
N PHE A 8 -1.41 -4.35 -9.41
CA PHE A 8 -1.78 -5.50 -8.59
C PHE A 8 -0.53 -6.28 -8.17
N ASP A 9 -0.37 -6.47 -6.87
CA ASP A 9 0.68 -7.29 -6.25
C ASP A 9 0.06 -8.58 -5.71
N TYR A 10 0.30 -9.68 -6.39
CA TYR A 10 -0.26 -10.98 -6.03
C TYR A 10 0.46 -11.55 -4.81
N LYS A 11 -0.29 -11.72 -3.72
CA LYS A 11 0.20 -12.32 -2.47
C LYS A 11 -0.45 -13.68 -2.28
N ARG A 12 0.33 -14.65 -1.83
CA ARG A 12 -0.15 -16.02 -1.57
C ARG A 12 -1.41 -16.02 -0.69
N LYS A 13 -1.40 -15.26 0.42
CA LYS A 13 -2.53 -15.09 1.33
C LYS A 13 -3.00 -13.63 1.35
N GLY A 14 -4.19 -13.39 1.90
CA GLY A 14 -4.70 -12.04 2.12
C GLY A 14 -3.72 -11.16 2.92
N LYS A 15 -3.39 -10.00 2.35
CA LYS A 15 -2.61 -8.93 2.97
C LYS A 15 -3.40 -7.64 2.91
N SER A 16 -3.39 -6.87 3.99
CA SER A 16 -3.96 -5.52 4.03
C SER A 16 -2.84 -4.49 4.11
N PHE A 17 -3.08 -3.31 3.55
CA PHE A 17 -2.21 -2.15 3.75
C PHE A 17 -2.21 -1.71 5.22
N SER A 18 -1.06 -1.29 5.74
CA SER A 18 -0.90 -0.86 7.13
C SER A 18 -0.32 0.55 7.18
N TRP A 19 -1.13 1.50 7.67
CA TRP A 19 -0.76 2.91 7.81
C TRP A 19 0.41 3.12 8.77
N ALA A 20 0.40 2.46 9.93
CA ALA A 20 1.54 2.48 10.85
C ALA A 20 2.84 1.98 10.19
N LYS A 21 2.78 0.89 9.40
CA LYS A 21 3.98 0.39 8.72
C LYS A 21 4.46 1.30 7.60
N LEU A 22 3.56 1.94 6.86
CA LEU A 22 3.93 2.98 5.89
C LEU A 22 4.71 4.10 6.58
N TYR A 23 4.16 4.61 7.68
CA TYR A 23 4.71 5.74 8.41
C TYR A 23 6.18 5.50 8.84
N TYR A 24 6.46 4.30 9.37
CA TYR A 24 7.81 3.91 9.77
C TYR A 24 8.67 3.32 8.64
N GLY A 25 8.23 3.35 7.38
CA GLY A 25 8.99 2.82 6.24
C GLY A 25 9.11 1.29 6.21
N LEU A 26 8.27 0.57 6.97
CA LEU A 26 8.29 -0.90 7.09
C LEU A 26 7.51 -1.62 5.98
N ASP A 27 6.52 -0.95 5.36
CA ASP A 27 5.74 -1.50 4.24
C ASP A 27 5.44 -0.38 3.23
N MET A 28 6.27 -0.28 2.19
CA MET A 28 6.21 0.77 1.17
C MET A 28 5.95 0.23 -0.25
N GLN A 29 5.71 -1.07 -0.41
CA GLN A 29 5.63 -1.73 -1.72
C GLN A 29 4.62 -1.06 -2.65
N LEU A 30 3.35 -0.94 -2.22
CA LEU A 30 2.28 -0.38 -3.06
C LEU A 30 2.56 1.09 -3.46
N PRO A 31 2.89 2.01 -2.53
CA PRO A 31 3.28 3.37 -2.90
C PRO A 31 4.50 3.45 -3.82
N ILE A 32 5.53 2.63 -3.63
CA ILE A 32 6.71 2.60 -4.50
C ILE A 32 6.33 2.19 -5.93
N TYR A 33 5.48 1.16 -6.11
CA TYR A 33 5.02 0.78 -7.44
C TYR A 33 4.26 1.93 -8.12
N MET A 34 3.43 2.65 -7.36
CA MET A 34 2.70 3.80 -7.90
C MET A 34 3.62 4.94 -8.30
N LEU A 35 4.66 5.23 -7.51
CA LEU A 35 5.69 6.19 -7.86
C LEU A 35 6.43 5.78 -9.14
N ALA A 36 6.81 4.51 -9.28
CA ALA A 36 7.48 4.01 -10.48
C ALA A 36 6.63 4.18 -11.74
N VAL A 37 5.34 3.83 -11.68
CA VAL A 37 4.39 4.06 -12.78
C VAL A 37 4.25 5.55 -13.08
N GLY A 38 4.09 6.39 -12.05
CA GLY A 38 3.97 7.84 -12.21
C GLY A 38 5.21 8.48 -12.85
N SER A 39 6.41 8.07 -12.45
CA SER A 39 7.67 8.57 -13.01
C SER A 39 7.86 8.13 -14.46
N ALA A 40 7.53 6.88 -14.80
CA ALA A 40 7.58 6.39 -16.17
C ALA A 40 6.58 7.13 -17.08
N SER A 41 5.40 7.49 -16.57
CA SER A 41 4.39 8.25 -17.34
C SER A 41 4.77 9.71 -17.61
N ARG A 42 5.60 10.32 -16.75
CA ARG A 42 5.96 11.75 -16.88
C ARG A 42 7.06 12.01 -17.89
N GLY A 43 7.75 10.97 -18.37
CA GLY A 43 8.97 11.09 -19.15
C GLY A 43 10.09 11.67 -18.29
N GLN A 44 11.24 10.99 -18.22
CA GLN A 44 12.43 11.69 -17.77
C GLN A 44 12.74 12.79 -18.80
N ARG A 45 12.41 14.05 -18.49
CA ARG A 45 13.12 15.19 -19.09
C ARG A 45 14.49 15.27 -18.42
N THR A 46 15.36 14.32 -18.73
CA THR A 46 16.78 14.48 -18.47
C THR A 46 17.30 15.46 -19.52
N GLU A 47 17.58 16.70 -19.08
CA GLU A 47 18.27 17.71 -19.92
C GLU A 47 19.75 17.37 -20.14
N ASP A 48 20.24 16.27 -19.57
CA ASP A 48 21.65 15.92 -19.61
C ASP A 48 21.91 14.83 -20.67
N ARG A 49 22.67 15.21 -21.71
CA ARG A 49 23.07 14.43 -22.90
C ARG A 49 22.02 14.26 -24.00
N GLY A 50 21.82 15.32 -24.80
CA GLY A 50 21.92 15.35 -26.28
C GLY A 50 21.27 14.29 -27.19
N GLN A 51 20.57 13.28 -26.66
CA GLN A 51 19.97 12.19 -27.40
C GLN A 51 18.58 11.95 -26.83
N ARG A 52 17.58 12.40 -27.59
CA ARG A 52 16.16 12.14 -27.35
C ARG A 52 15.88 10.66 -27.60
N THR A 53 16.18 9.80 -26.65
CA THR A 53 15.54 8.48 -26.61
C THR A 53 14.26 8.64 -25.83
N GLU A 54 13.17 8.80 -26.58
CA GLU A 54 11.82 8.64 -26.05
C GLU A 54 11.71 7.18 -25.60
N ASP A 55 11.95 6.92 -24.30
CA ASP A 55 11.86 5.58 -23.75
C ASP A 55 10.51 4.98 -24.16
N ALA A 56 10.52 3.83 -24.84
CA ALA A 56 9.31 3.21 -25.34
C ALA A 56 8.25 2.99 -24.23
N LEU A 57 8.69 2.86 -22.97
CA LEU A 57 7.83 2.82 -21.79
C LEU A 57 7.09 4.14 -21.52
N CYS A 58 7.75 5.29 -21.75
CA CYS A 58 7.15 6.62 -21.55
C CYS A 58 6.04 6.91 -22.57
N SER A 59 6.23 6.53 -23.84
CA SER A 59 5.23 6.71 -24.90
C SER A 59 4.06 5.74 -24.78
N ILE A 60 4.27 4.56 -24.19
CA ILE A 60 3.21 3.56 -23.95
C ILE A 60 2.30 3.98 -22.80
N LEU A 61 2.86 4.56 -21.73
CA LEU A 61 2.13 4.71 -20.49
C LEU A 61 1.20 5.92 -20.50
N ASN A 62 1.65 7.16 -20.74
CA ASN A 62 0.83 8.40 -20.61
C ASN A 62 -0.36 8.25 -19.63
N ALA A 63 -0.05 7.71 -18.44
CA ALA A 63 -1.04 7.15 -17.54
C ALA A 63 -0.96 7.81 -16.18
N GLN A 64 -2.11 8.21 -15.67
CA GLN A 64 -2.29 8.61 -14.30
C GLN A 64 -2.43 7.35 -13.44
N VAL A 65 -1.58 7.22 -12.41
CA VAL A 65 -1.72 6.14 -11.44
C VAL A 65 -2.95 6.38 -10.57
N ALA A 66 -3.87 5.42 -10.57
CA ALA A 66 -5.13 5.47 -9.84
C ALA A 66 -5.04 4.74 -8.49
N GLY A 67 -4.19 3.73 -8.37
CA GLY A 67 -4.06 2.98 -7.13
C GLY A 67 -3.20 1.72 -7.25
N ALA A 68 -3.01 1.05 -6.12
CA ALA A 68 -2.30 -0.21 -6.04
C ALA A 68 -2.91 -1.12 -4.96
N PHE A 69 -2.98 -2.42 -5.24
CA PHE A 69 -3.66 -3.41 -4.41
C PHE A 69 -2.85 -4.68 -4.21
N TYR A 70 -2.98 -5.26 -3.02
CA TYR A 70 -2.65 -6.67 -2.81
C TYR A 70 -3.83 -7.54 -3.25
N MET A 71 -3.54 -8.55 -4.09
CA MET A 71 -4.52 -9.54 -4.55
C MET A 71 -4.19 -10.91 -3.94
N PRO A 72 -5.07 -11.54 -3.14
CA PRO A 72 -4.83 -12.88 -2.63
C PRO A 72 -4.93 -13.92 -3.75
N VAL A 73 -4.00 -14.88 -3.79
CA VAL A 73 -4.07 -16.06 -4.70
C VAL A 73 -4.79 -17.23 -4.02
N GLU A 74 -4.56 -17.43 -2.72
CA GLU A 74 -5.27 -18.38 -1.88
C GLU A 74 -6.24 -17.64 -0.97
N VAL A 75 -7.50 -18.07 -0.98
CA VAL A 75 -8.51 -17.69 0.01
C VAL A 75 -8.79 -18.88 0.90
N ALA A 76 -8.88 -18.64 2.21
CA ALA A 76 -9.22 -19.71 3.15
C ALA A 76 -10.66 -20.15 2.87
N PRO A 77 -10.94 -21.47 2.86
CA PRO A 77 -12.30 -21.94 2.70
C PRO A 77 -13.16 -21.41 3.85
N THR A 78 -14.29 -20.81 3.49
CA THR A 78 -15.25 -20.31 4.47
C THR A 78 -15.96 -21.51 5.12
N ARG A 79 -15.93 -21.58 6.46
CA ARG A 79 -16.77 -22.54 7.18
C ARG A 79 -18.22 -22.07 7.06
N ALA A 80 -19.08 -22.94 6.54
CA ALA A 80 -20.51 -22.71 6.45
C ALA A 80 -21.23 -23.93 7.02
N THR A 81 -22.34 -23.69 7.73
CA THR A 81 -23.31 -24.74 8.04
C THR A 81 -24.10 -25.09 6.77
N LEU A 82 -24.72 -26.28 6.73
CA LEU A 82 -25.55 -26.70 5.59
C LEU A 82 -26.69 -25.71 5.29
N ASP A 83 -27.24 -25.06 6.31
CA ASP A 83 -28.30 -24.04 6.17
C ASP A 83 -27.78 -22.73 5.58
N GLU A 84 -26.50 -22.41 5.77
CA GLU A 84 -25.87 -21.19 5.24
C GLU A 84 -25.36 -21.36 3.79
N LEU A 85 -25.31 -22.59 3.27
CA LEU A 85 -24.78 -22.88 1.94
C LEU A 85 -25.64 -22.30 0.81
N SER A 86 -26.96 -22.23 0.99
CA SER A 86 -27.89 -21.66 0.00
C SER A 86 -27.75 -20.14 -0.11
N GLU A 87 -27.40 -19.44 0.98
CA GLU A 87 -27.19 -17.99 1.02
C GLU A 87 -25.74 -17.57 0.69
N LYS A 88 -24.74 -18.43 0.96
CA LYS A 88 -23.30 -18.13 0.80
C LYS A 88 -22.70 -18.43 -0.58
N THR A 89 -23.49 -18.87 -1.57
CA THR A 89 -23.00 -19.18 -2.94
C THR A 89 -22.31 -17.99 -3.62
N GLU A 90 -22.40 -16.78 -3.06
CA GLU A 90 -21.91 -15.52 -3.61
C GLU A 90 -20.74 -14.84 -2.87
N SER A 91 -20.09 -15.48 -1.88
CA SER A 91 -18.94 -14.85 -1.21
C SER A 91 -17.70 -14.83 -2.11
N PHE A 92 -17.45 -13.70 -2.77
CA PHE A 92 -16.19 -13.46 -3.46
C PHE A 92 -15.11 -13.12 -2.43
N ASP A 93 -14.36 -14.14 -2.01
CA ASP A 93 -13.35 -14.00 -0.95
C ASP A 93 -12.03 -13.38 -1.45
N TYR A 94 -11.91 -13.16 -2.76
CA TYR A 94 -10.73 -12.61 -3.45
C TYR A 94 -10.69 -11.07 -3.46
N LYS A 95 -11.11 -10.44 -2.36
CA LYS A 95 -11.19 -8.99 -2.27
C LYS A 95 -9.79 -8.34 -2.32
N ALA A 96 -9.57 -7.48 -3.30
CA ALA A 96 -8.35 -6.70 -3.45
C ALA A 96 -8.26 -5.64 -2.35
N LYS A 97 -7.10 -5.56 -1.68
CA LYS A 97 -6.89 -4.64 -0.54
C LYS A 97 -5.67 -3.78 -0.78
N GLY A 98 -5.88 -2.48 -0.84
CA GLY A 98 -4.84 -1.53 -1.21
C GLY A 98 -5.18 -0.11 -0.82
N ILE A 99 -4.56 0.83 -1.53
CA ILE A 99 -4.85 2.25 -1.47
C ILE A 99 -5.00 2.80 -2.89
N PHE A 100 -5.92 3.73 -3.08
CA PHE A 100 -6.26 4.27 -4.40
C PHE A 100 -6.93 5.64 -4.28
N ASN A 101 -6.86 6.45 -5.34
CA ASN A 101 -7.60 7.71 -5.45
C ASN A 101 -9.09 7.41 -5.69
N GLY A 102 -9.94 7.87 -4.76
CA GLY A 102 -11.37 7.64 -4.77
C GLY A 102 -12.12 8.25 -5.96
N GLU A 103 -11.53 9.20 -6.69
CA GLU A 103 -12.08 9.67 -7.96
C GLU A 103 -12.31 8.52 -8.95
N PHE A 104 -11.47 7.48 -8.89
CA PHE A 104 -11.55 6.32 -9.78
C PHE A 104 -12.37 5.15 -9.21
N ALA A 105 -13.12 5.37 -8.11
CA ALA A 105 -13.85 4.29 -7.45
C ALA A 105 -14.93 3.66 -8.35
N ARG A 106 -15.56 4.46 -9.21
CA ARG A 106 -16.61 3.99 -10.13
C ARG A 106 -16.01 3.18 -11.29
N GLU A 107 -14.81 3.51 -11.73
CA GLU A 107 -14.07 2.77 -12.74
C GLU A 107 -13.63 1.40 -12.21
N LEU A 108 -13.32 1.33 -10.91
CA LEU A 108 -13.00 0.08 -10.22
C LEU A 108 -14.24 -0.79 -10.02
N ASP A 109 -15.34 -0.23 -9.53
CA ASP A 109 -16.57 -0.96 -9.23
C ASP A 109 -17.81 -0.06 -9.43
N LYS A 110 -18.36 -0.10 -10.65
CA LYS A 110 -19.49 0.76 -11.08
C LYS A 110 -20.75 0.54 -10.25
N ILE A 111 -21.01 -0.71 -9.87
CA ILE A 111 -22.26 -1.15 -9.21
C ILE A 111 -22.12 -1.22 -7.68
N ALA A 112 -21.00 -0.77 -7.12
CA ALA A 112 -20.80 -0.74 -5.68
C ALA A 112 -21.93 0.03 -4.97
N LEU A 113 -22.56 -0.66 -4.01
CA LEU A 113 -23.54 -0.10 -3.08
C LEU A 113 -23.13 -0.52 -1.67
N LYS A 114 -23.00 0.44 -0.74
CA LYS A 114 -22.40 0.20 0.58
C LYS A 114 -20.98 -0.37 0.43
N ASP A 115 -20.69 -1.56 0.93
CA ASP A 115 -19.33 -2.13 0.87
C ASP A 115 -19.06 -2.77 -0.50
N SER A 116 -17.98 -2.37 -1.18
CA SER A 116 -17.62 -2.97 -2.48
C SER A 116 -17.28 -4.45 -2.34
N LYS A 117 -17.80 -5.29 -3.22
CA LYS A 117 -17.50 -6.74 -3.24
C LYS A 117 -16.04 -7.01 -3.58
N PHE A 118 -15.45 -6.18 -4.44
CA PHE A 118 -14.13 -6.42 -5.04
C PHE A 118 -12.99 -5.62 -4.39
N TYR A 119 -13.28 -4.44 -3.82
CA TYR A 119 -12.25 -3.51 -3.32
C TYR A 119 -12.56 -2.98 -1.92
N ASN A 120 -11.54 -2.52 -1.19
CA ASN A 120 -11.66 -2.07 0.20
C ASN A 120 -12.15 -0.61 0.37
N PHE A 121 -13.33 -0.28 -0.17
CA PHE A 121 -14.03 1.00 0.02
C PHE A 121 -15.53 0.82 0.32
N TYR A 122 -16.17 1.90 0.78
CA TYR A 122 -17.60 1.92 1.11
C TYR A 122 -18.27 3.14 0.50
N VAL A 123 -19.38 2.94 -0.20
CA VAL A 123 -20.23 3.96 -0.80
C VAL A 123 -21.26 4.44 0.21
N THR A 124 -21.24 5.73 0.53
CA THR A 124 -22.21 6.38 1.44
C THR A 124 -23.61 6.41 0.84
N LYS A 125 -24.61 6.84 1.62
CA LYS A 125 -25.97 7.05 1.12
C LYS A 125 -26.03 8.08 -0.01
N ASP A 126 -25.13 9.06 0.03
CA ASP A 126 -25.02 10.13 -0.96
C ASP A 126 -24.26 9.70 -2.23
N GLY A 127 -23.80 8.45 -2.30
CA GLY A 127 -23.11 7.90 -3.46
C GLY A 127 -21.59 8.10 -3.48
N GLU A 128 -21.03 8.73 -2.45
CA GLU A 128 -19.60 9.01 -2.31
C GLU A 128 -18.81 7.77 -1.86
N PRO A 129 -17.61 7.50 -2.41
CA PRO A 129 -16.85 6.28 -2.10
C PRO A 129 -16.08 6.34 -0.77
N TYR A 130 -16.31 7.36 0.06
CA TYR A 130 -15.51 7.67 1.25
C TYR A 130 -16.14 7.22 2.58
N GLY A 131 -17.11 6.32 2.55
CA GLY A 131 -17.69 5.77 3.78
C GLY A 131 -16.66 5.03 4.63
N SER A 132 -16.78 5.16 5.96
CA SER A 132 -15.83 4.60 6.93
C SER A 132 -14.36 4.95 6.60
N TYR A 133 -14.11 6.18 6.14
CA TYR A 133 -12.85 6.63 5.52
C TYR A 133 -11.58 6.17 6.23
N GLY A 134 -11.51 6.28 7.57
CA GLY A 134 -10.34 5.91 8.37
C GLY A 134 -9.97 4.42 8.32
N ASN A 135 -10.93 3.54 7.99
CA ASN A 135 -10.78 2.08 7.98
C ASN A 135 -10.79 1.49 6.56
N ARG A 136 -10.72 2.34 5.53
CA ARG A 136 -10.79 1.96 4.11
C ARG A 136 -9.56 2.44 3.34
N GLY A 137 -9.29 1.77 2.22
CA GLY A 137 -8.13 2.04 1.36
C GLY A 137 -8.29 3.25 0.44
N VAL A 138 -9.54 3.62 0.16
CA VAL A 138 -9.89 4.79 -0.66
C VAL A 138 -9.32 6.07 -0.08
N LEU A 139 -8.69 6.92 -0.89
CA LEU A 139 -8.12 8.20 -0.49
C LEU A 139 -8.80 9.32 -1.25
N LYS A 140 -9.05 10.45 -0.58
CA LYS A 140 -9.37 11.70 -1.29
C LYS A 140 -8.17 12.09 -2.16
N PRO A 141 -8.36 12.77 -3.30
CA PRO A 141 -7.28 13.10 -4.24
C PRO A 141 -6.06 13.75 -3.56
N ALA A 142 -6.31 14.76 -2.72
CA ALA A 142 -5.26 15.44 -1.96
C ALA A 142 -4.50 14.50 -1.00
N ASP A 143 -5.20 13.58 -0.34
CA ASP A 143 -4.59 12.61 0.58
C ASP A 143 -3.79 11.55 -0.19
N PHE A 144 -4.27 11.15 -1.38
CA PHE A 144 -3.53 10.26 -2.27
C PHE A 144 -2.19 10.87 -2.69
N GLU A 145 -2.19 12.15 -3.08
CA GLU A 145 -0.94 12.87 -3.38
C GLU A 145 -0.03 13.01 -2.17
N LYS A 146 -0.57 13.29 -0.97
CA LYS A 146 0.21 13.34 0.26
C LYS A 146 0.94 12.03 0.52
N VAL A 147 0.27 10.90 0.34
CA VAL A 147 0.88 9.56 0.53
C VAL A 147 2.03 9.32 -0.44
N LEU A 148 1.88 9.70 -1.71
CA LEU A 148 2.96 9.58 -2.70
C LEU A 148 4.15 10.47 -2.34
N LYS A 149 3.92 11.74 -2.00
CA LYS A 149 4.97 12.69 -1.57
C LYS A 149 5.65 12.23 -0.28
N PHE A 150 4.89 11.72 0.69
CA PHE A 150 5.43 11.15 1.92
C PHE A 150 6.35 9.97 1.62
N THR A 151 5.92 9.07 0.73
CA THR A 151 6.69 7.90 0.33
C THR A 151 8.01 8.31 -0.33
N GLU A 152 7.99 9.28 -1.23
CA GLU A 152 9.20 9.82 -1.87
C GLU A 152 10.19 10.36 -0.83
N ARG A 153 9.74 11.21 0.10
CA ARG A 153 10.57 11.71 1.20
C ARG A 153 11.12 10.58 2.06
N LYS A 154 10.31 9.55 2.35
CA LYS A 154 10.72 8.41 3.17
C LYS A 154 11.80 7.58 2.48
N ILE A 155 11.70 7.40 1.15
CA ILE A 155 12.73 6.71 0.37
C ILE A 155 14.06 7.47 0.45
N VAL A 156 14.04 8.79 0.25
CA VAL A 156 15.24 9.65 0.34
C VAL A 156 15.86 9.55 1.73
N GLN A 157 15.06 9.72 2.79
CA GLN A 157 15.52 9.60 4.17
C GLN A 157 16.20 8.24 4.42
N LEU A 158 15.56 7.13 4.01
CA LEU A 158 16.12 5.79 4.21
C LEU A 158 17.42 5.59 3.42
N ALA A 159 17.52 6.15 2.22
CA ALA A 159 18.74 6.10 1.42
C ALA A 159 19.88 6.90 2.08
N GLU A 160 19.61 8.09 2.60
CA GLU A 160 20.58 8.91 3.35
C GLU A 160 21.08 8.19 4.60
N GLU A 161 20.19 7.56 5.36
CA GLU A 161 20.56 6.74 6.53
C GLU A 161 21.48 5.58 6.14
N ILE A 162 21.20 4.89 5.03
CA ILE A 162 22.09 3.82 4.53
C ILE A 162 23.45 4.41 4.10
N LEU A 163 23.47 5.49 3.33
CA LEU A 163 24.69 6.09 2.77
C LEU A 163 25.59 6.71 3.85
N SER A 164 25.00 7.21 4.94
CA SER A 164 25.74 7.68 6.12
C SER A 164 26.37 6.55 6.94
N GLY A 165 26.15 5.29 6.59
CA GLY A 165 26.70 4.14 7.31
C GLY A 165 25.93 3.78 8.58
N ARG A 166 24.65 4.17 8.70
CA ARG A 166 23.83 3.84 9.86
C ARG A 166 23.54 2.33 9.91
N ILE A 167 24.15 1.64 10.87
CA ILE A 167 24.02 0.18 11.06
C ILE A 167 23.51 -0.22 12.45
N ASP A 168 22.90 0.71 13.18
CA ASP A 168 22.42 0.49 14.55
C ASP A 168 21.50 -0.74 14.68
N VAL A 169 21.73 -1.56 15.71
CA VAL A 169 20.85 -2.69 16.04
C VAL A 169 19.65 -2.19 16.84
N LYS A 170 18.62 -1.71 16.14
CA LYS A 170 17.41 -1.12 16.75
C LYS A 170 16.12 -1.86 16.32
N PRO A 171 15.91 -3.12 16.75
CA PRO A 171 14.75 -3.89 16.33
C PRO A 171 13.47 -3.28 16.89
N TYR A 172 12.48 -3.08 16.02
CA TYR A 172 11.21 -2.50 16.43
C TYR A 172 10.33 -3.51 17.19
N ARG A 173 9.38 -2.97 17.95
CA ARG A 173 8.20 -3.69 18.44
C ARG A 173 6.94 -2.90 18.08
N LEU A 174 6.13 -3.45 17.18
CA LEU A 174 4.91 -2.84 16.67
C LEU A 174 3.77 -3.83 16.85
N SER A 175 2.76 -3.47 17.66
CA SER A 175 1.61 -4.33 17.97
C SER A 175 2.03 -5.75 18.41
N GLY A 176 3.03 -5.83 19.30
CA GLY A 176 3.58 -7.10 19.80
C GLY A 176 4.47 -7.87 18.82
N LYS A 177 4.66 -7.40 17.58
CA LYS A 177 5.49 -8.04 16.57
C LYS A 177 6.87 -7.40 16.50
N SER A 178 7.89 -8.24 16.31
CA SER A 178 9.28 -7.83 16.13
C SER A 178 9.89 -8.52 14.91
N PRO A 179 10.84 -7.89 14.21
CA PRO A 179 11.54 -8.53 13.09
C PRO A 179 12.46 -9.67 13.55
N CYS A 180 12.84 -9.71 14.83
CA CYS A 180 13.77 -10.71 15.36
C CYS A 180 13.30 -12.16 15.20
N SER A 181 11.98 -12.40 15.14
CA SER A 181 11.41 -13.75 14.99
C SER A 181 11.71 -14.41 13.63
N TYR A 182 12.04 -13.63 12.60
CA TYR A 182 12.34 -14.12 11.25
C TYR A 182 13.70 -13.63 10.71
N CYS A 183 14.49 -12.94 11.54
CA CYS A 183 15.79 -12.42 11.15
C CYS A 183 16.85 -13.52 11.14
N LYS A 184 17.46 -13.78 9.97
CA LYS A 184 18.54 -14.76 9.81
C LYS A 184 19.86 -14.33 10.48
N TYR A 185 20.01 -13.05 10.80
CA TYR A 185 21.24 -12.46 11.38
C TYR A 185 21.19 -12.31 12.90
N LYS A 186 20.22 -12.96 13.58
CA LYS A 186 20.05 -12.86 15.04
C LYS A 186 21.32 -13.25 15.82
N SER A 187 22.07 -14.23 15.34
CA SER A 187 23.34 -14.66 15.94
C SER A 187 24.49 -13.66 15.77
N VAL A 188 24.40 -12.76 14.79
CA VAL A 188 25.45 -11.79 14.46
C VAL A 188 25.23 -10.47 15.19
N CYS A 189 23.98 -10.00 15.27
CA CYS A 189 23.69 -8.67 15.82
C CYS A 189 23.86 -8.55 17.35
N ARG A 190 24.00 -9.68 18.06
CA ARG A 190 24.17 -9.76 19.53
C ARG A 190 23.05 -9.08 20.35
N PHE A 191 21.89 -8.83 19.74
CA PHE A 191 20.74 -8.30 20.45
C PHE A 191 20.19 -9.34 21.43
N ASP A 192 20.22 -9.01 22.71
CA ASP A 192 19.64 -9.79 23.79
C ASP A 192 18.61 -8.93 24.55
N TRP A 193 17.36 -9.39 24.58
CA TRP A 193 16.24 -8.68 25.19
C TRP A 193 16.32 -8.58 26.72
N GLN A 194 17.21 -9.34 27.37
CA GLN A 194 17.42 -9.26 28.82
C GLN A 194 18.27 -8.04 29.21
N ILE A 195 19.04 -7.49 28.27
CA ILE A 195 19.98 -6.38 28.50
C ILE A 195 19.87 -5.25 27.46
N ASN A 196 19.10 -5.44 26.39
CA ASN A 196 18.81 -4.45 25.36
C ASN A 196 17.29 -4.23 25.24
N ASP A 197 16.92 -3.01 24.86
CA ASP A 197 15.53 -2.65 24.64
C ASP A 197 15.11 -2.73 23.17
N TYR A 198 13.88 -3.20 22.94
CA TYR A 198 13.23 -3.01 21.65
C TYR A 198 12.87 -1.53 21.46
N ASN A 199 12.78 -1.09 20.21
CA ASN A 199 12.24 0.22 19.87
C ASN A 199 10.71 0.14 19.75
N PRO A 200 9.93 0.61 20.75
CA PRO A 200 8.47 0.58 20.68
C PRO A 200 7.97 1.53 19.61
N LEU A 201 7.11 1.04 18.72
CA LEU A 201 6.45 1.84 17.68
C LEU A 201 4.95 1.88 17.96
N GLU A 202 4.40 3.09 17.95
CA GLU A 202 2.97 3.30 18.14
C GLU A 202 2.20 2.91 16.86
N SER A 203 0.99 2.35 17.01
CA SER A 203 0.20 1.93 15.86
C SER A 203 -0.73 3.04 15.39
N PHE A 204 -0.29 3.81 14.39
CA PHE A 204 -1.10 4.87 13.80
C PHE A 204 -2.14 4.36 12.79
N GLY A 205 -3.35 4.91 12.90
CA GLY A 205 -4.40 4.76 11.91
C GLY A 205 -4.24 5.75 10.75
N LYS A 206 -5.04 5.56 9.69
CA LYS A 206 -5.00 6.40 8.49
C LYS A 206 -5.08 7.89 8.75
N ILE A 207 -6.06 8.32 9.58
CA ILE A 207 -6.34 9.73 9.81
C ILE A 207 -5.11 10.44 10.38
N ARG A 208 -4.54 9.89 11.45
CA ARG A 208 -3.32 10.43 12.07
C ARG A 208 -2.14 10.49 11.10
N VAL A 209 -1.92 9.43 10.31
CA VAL A 209 -0.82 9.42 9.31
C VAL A 209 -1.01 10.47 8.20
N LEU A 210 -2.25 10.88 7.89
CA LEU A 210 -2.53 11.90 6.87
C LEU A 210 -2.49 13.35 7.40
N GLU A 211 -2.48 13.51 8.72
CA GLU A 211 -2.38 14.80 9.42
C GLU A 211 -0.92 15.21 9.68
N GLU A 212 0.01 14.24 9.70
CA GLU A 212 1.46 14.45 9.81
C GLU A 212 2.14 14.75 8.46
#